data_AF-A0A2T4WCS6-F1
#
_entry.id   AF-A0A2T4WCS6-F1
#
_cell.length_a   1.000
_cell.length_b   1.000
_cell.length_c   1.000
_cell.angle_alpha   90.00
_cell.angle_beta   90.00
_cell.angle_gamma   90.00
#
_symmetry.space_group_name_H-M   'P 1'
#
loop_
_entity.id
_entity.type
_entity.pdbx_description
1 polymer ?
#
loop_
_entity_poly.entity_id
_entity_poly.type
_entity_poly.pdbx_seq_one_letter_code
_entity_poly.pdbx_strand_id
1 'polypeptide(L)'
;ELNMITITYSNEGGYTPGDAYDIYFDNAYLIREWVYRRGNVEQPSLTTTFENYKDYNGIKIATDHKQEGGNWNLNFADVSIALEE
;
A
#
# COMPACT_ATOMS: atom_id res chain seq x y z
N GLU A 1 2.67 -3.58 -17.29
CA GLU A 1 3.57 -2.47 -16.91
C GLU A 1 3.02 -1.86 -15.63
N LEU A 2 3.90 -1.35 -14.77
CA LEU A 2 3.51 -0.67 -13.54
C LEU A 2 3.79 0.82 -13.68
N ASN A 3 2.86 1.63 -13.20
CA ASN A 3 3.01 3.06 -13.05
C ASN A 3 3.33 3.36 -11.58
N MET A 4 3.98 4.50 -11.32
CA MET A 4 4.36 4.91 -9.97
C MET A 4 3.87 6.32 -9.69
N ILE A 5 3.34 6.53 -8.48
CA ILE A 5 3.13 7.85 -7.90
C ILE A 5 3.89 7.96 -6.59
N THR A 6 4.57 9.08 -6.39
CA THR A 6 5.26 9.41 -5.14
C THR A 6 4.45 10.44 -4.36
N ILE A 7 4.19 10.13 -3.09
CA ILE A 7 3.58 11.03 -2.12
C ILE A 7 4.67 11.47 -1.15
N THR A 8 4.82 12.79 -0.94
CA THR A 8 5.77 13.36 0.02
C THR A 8 5.01 14.21 1.03
N TYR A 9 5.47 14.19 2.28
CA TYR A 9 4.94 15.01 3.36
C TYR A 9 5.95 16.08 3.78
N SER A 10 5.45 17.23 4.24
CA SER A 10 6.29 18.30 4.79
C SER A 10 7.02 17.84 6.04
N ASN A 11 8.17 18.46 6.34
CA ASN A 11 8.96 18.15 7.53
C ASN A 11 8.27 18.55 8.86
N GLU A 12 7.19 19.32 8.80
CA GLU A 12 6.45 19.80 9.97
C GLU A 12 4.97 19.44 9.86
N GLY A 13 4.36 19.08 11.01
CA GLY A 13 2.94 18.73 11.13
C GLY A 13 2.59 17.29 10.72
N GLY A 14 1.33 16.91 10.98
CA GLY A 14 0.80 15.59 10.59
C GLY A 14 1.29 14.42 11.44
N TYR A 15 0.93 13.20 11.02
CA TYR A 15 1.31 11.95 11.71
C TYR A 15 2.68 11.41 11.27
N THR A 16 3.08 11.68 10.02
CA THR A 16 4.34 11.20 9.39
C THR A 16 5.11 12.34 8.71
N PRO A 17 5.53 13.37 9.47
CA PRO A 17 6.29 14.50 8.91
C PRO A 17 7.59 14.05 8.24
N GLY A 18 7.84 14.57 7.05
CA GLY A 18 9.05 14.35 6.25
C GLY A 18 9.10 12.99 5.55
N ASP A 19 8.13 12.11 5.79
CA ASP A 19 8.08 10.79 5.17
C ASP A 19 7.61 10.86 3.70
N ALA A 20 7.97 9.83 2.95
CA ALA A 20 7.49 9.65 1.58
C ALA A 20 7.04 8.21 1.32
N TYR A 21 6.16 8.07 0.34
CA TYR A 21 5.59 6.80 -0.08
C TYR A 21 5.57 6.71 -1.60
N ASP A 22 6.08 5.62 -2.14
CA ASP A 22 5.96 5.31 -3.56
C ASP A 22 4.91 4.21 -3.72
N ILE A 23 3.90 4.48 -4.53
CA ILE A 23 2.79 3.56 -4.78
C ILE A 23 2.89 3.11 -6.23
N TYR A 24 3.11 1.81 -6.43
CA TYR A 24 3.13 1.19 -7.74
C TYR A 24 1.77 0.57 -8.02
N PHE A 25 1.22 0.86 -9.20
CA PHE A 25 -0.09 0.37 -9.61
C PHE A 25 -0.09 -0.06 -11.07
N ASP A 26 -0.97 -0.99 -11.42
CA ASP A 26 -1.09 -1.49 -12.79
C ASP A 26 -2.04 -0.64 -13.66
N ASN A 27 -2.25 -1.06 -14.91
CA ASN A 27 -3.13 -0.37 -15.84
C ASN A 27 -4.62 -0.41 -15.46
N ALA A 28 -5.01 -1.24 -14.48
CA ALA A 28 -6.35 -1.24 -13.89
C ALA A 28 -6.42 -0.37 -12.63
N TYR A 29 -5.38 0.42 -12.36
CA TYR A 29 -5.23 1.27 -11.18
C TYR A 29 -5.26 0.50 -9.85
N LEU A 30 -4.95 -0.80 -9.87
CA LEU A 30 -4.79 -1.59 -8.65
C LEU A 30 -3.36 -1.43 -8.13
N ILE A 31 -3.24 -1.13 -6.84
CA ILE A 31 -1.96 -1.08 -6.14
C ILE A 31 -1.33 -2.47 -6.19
N ARG A 32 -0.04 -2.54 -6.51
CA ARG A 32 0.72 -3.79 -6.56
C ARG A 32 1.86 -3.80 -5.55
N GLU A 33 2.39 -2.63 -5.25
CA GLU A 33 3.44 -2.46 -4.27
C GLU A 33 3.35 -1.08 -3.64
N TRP A 34 3.76 -1.02 -2.37
CA TRP A 34 3.88 0.18 -1.60
C TRP A 34 5.27 0.21 -0.95
N VAL A 35 5.99 1.30 -1.16
CA VAL A 35 7.29 1.56 -0.55
C VAL A 35 7.16 2.73 0.40
N TYR A 36 7.59 2.53 1.64
CA TYR A 36 7.73 3.58 2.64
C TYR A 36 9.20 4.01 2.75
N ARG A 37 9.44 5.31 2.70
CA ARG A 37 10.75 5.94 2.86
C ARG A 37 10.72 6.95 4.00
N ARG A 38 11.28 6.54 5.14
CA ARG A 38 11.34 7.37 6.35
C ARG A 38 12.20 8.61 6.10
N GLY A 39 11.67 9.80 6.40
CA GLY A 39 12.36 11.07 6.15
C GLY A 39 12.68 11.30 4.66
N ASN A 40 11.96 10.63 3.75
CA ASN A 40 12.13 10.74 2.31
C ASN A 40 13.55 10.38 1.82
N VAL A 41 14.27 9.51 2.54
CA VAL A 41 15.57 8.98 2.08
C VAL A 41 15.39 8.10 0.84
N GLU A 42 16.43 7.96 0.01
CA GLU A 42 16.37 7.19 -1.24
C GLU A 42 16.16 5.69 -0.98
N GLN A 43 16.80 5.14 0.07
CA GLN A 43 16.67 3.74 0.41
C GLN A 43 15.29 3.42 1.02
N PRO A 44 14.57 2.41 0.52
CA PRO A 44 13.34 1.91 1.14
C PRO A 44 13.53 1.57 2.62
N SER A 45 12.62 2.06 3.46
CA SER A 45 12.51 1.64 4.87
C SER A 45 11.65 0.39 5.01
N LEU A 46 10.62 0.28 4.16
CA LEU A 46 9.75 -0.88 4.05
C LEU A 46 9.21 -0.97 2.62
N THR A 47 9.25 -2.16 2.04
CA THR A 47 8.59 -2.49 0.77
C THR A 47 7.56 -3.57 1.03
N THR A 48 6.34 -3.41 0.51
CA THR A 48 5.25 -4.36 0.73
C THR A 48 4.44 -4.55 -0.55
N THR A 49 4.24 -5.80 -0.98
CA THR A 49 3.37 -6.13 -2.11
C THR A 49 1.91 -6.18 -1.69
N PHE A 50 1.01 -5.88 -2.62
CA PHE A 50 -0.44 -5.98 -2.45
C PHE A 50 -0.94 -7.09 -3.37
N GLU A 51 -1.34 -8.21 -2.77
CA GLU A 51 -1.61 -9.47 -3.46
C GLU A 51 -3.00 -10.01 -3.16
N ASN A 52 -3.39 -11.04 -3.93
CA ASN A 52 -4.63 -11.79 -3.70
C ASN A 52 -5.89 -10.92 -3.68
N TYR A 53 -6.03 -10.04 -4.67
CA TYR A 53 -7.20 -9.17 -4.81
C TYR A 53 -8.49 -9.99 -4.94
N LYS A 54 -9.48 -9.68 -4.10
CA LYS A 54 -10.84 -10.22 -4.16
C LYS A 54 -11.83 -9.09 -4.40
N ASP A 55 -12.91 -9.40 -5.10
CA ASP A 55 -13.99 -8.47 -5.40
C ASP A 55 -15.12 -8.64 -4.39
N TYR A 56 -15.47 -7.55 -3.72
CA TYR A 56 -16.55 -7.48 -2.74
C TYR A 56 -17.57 -6.45 -3.23
N ASN A 57 -18.56 -6.91 -4.01
CA ASN A 57 -19.62 -6.08 -4.60
C ASN A 57 -19.06 -4.90 -5.44
N GLY A 58 -18.02 -5.16 -6.23
CA GLY A 58 -17.36 -4.16 -7.08
C GLY A 58 -16.14 -3.48 -6.43
N ILE A 59 -15.96 -3.62 -5.11
CA ILE A 59 -14.81 -3.08 -4.38
C ILE A 59 -13.71 -4.15 -4.34
N LYS A 60 -12.59 -3.87 -5.00
CA LYS A 60 -11.44 -4.80 -5.04
C LYS A 60 -10.49 -4.52 -3.89
N ILE A 61 -10.22 -5.54 -3.07
CA ILE A 61 -9.37 -5.44 -1.88
C ILE A 61 -8.29 -6.51 -1.96
N ALA A 62 -7.02 -6.12 -1.82
CA ALA A 62 -5.90 -7.05 -1.60
C ALA A 62 -6.06 -7.69 -0.22
N THR A 63 -6.02 -9.02 -0.13
CA THR A 63 -6.11 -9.70 1.17
C THR A 63 -4.76 -10.08 1.74
N ASP A 64 -3.69 -10.00 0.95
CA ASP A 64 -2.35 -10.43 1.35
C ASP A 64 -1.38 -9.26 1.14
N HIS A 65 -0.59 -8.94 2.16
CA HIS A 65 0.39 -7.86 2.12
C HIS A 65 1.74 -8.37 2.61
N LYS A 66 2.64 -8.65 1.69
CA LYS A 66 3.91 -9.33 2.01
C LYS A 66 5.06 -8.34 2.03
N GLN A 67 5.82 -8.37 3.11
CA GLN A 67 7.00 -7.52 3.23
C GLN A 67 8.18 -8.13 2.47
N GLU A 68 8.90 -7.29 1.70
CA GLU A 68 10.11 -7.68 1.00
C GLU A 68 11.20 -8.17 1.99
N GLY A 69 11.86 -9.28 1.66
CA GLY A 69 12.98 -9.83 2.43
C GLY A 69 12.61 -10.41 3.81
N GLY A 70 11.33 -10.37 4.19
CA GLY A 70 10.82 -10.89 5.46
C GLY A 70 9.96 -12.14 5.29
N ASN A 71 9.78 -12.89 6.39
CA ASN A 71 8.74 -13.93 6.49
C ASN A 71 7.48 -13.36 7.15
N TRP A 72 7.00 -12.22 6.65
CA TRP A 72 5.84 -11.53 7.19
C TRP A 72 4.81 -11.27 6.11
N ASN A 73 3.55 -11.55 6.44
CA ASN A 73 2.39 -11.31 5.60
C ASN A 73 1.21 -10.86 6.46
N LEU A 74 0.70 -9.66 6.24
CA LEU A 74 -0.59 -9.22 6.81
C LEU A 74 -1.73 -9.75 5.95
N ASN A 75 -2.55 -10.60 6.55
CA ASN A 75 -3.67 -11.25 5.90
C ASN A 75 -5.00 -10.68 6.39
N PHE A 76 -5.89 -10.35 5.46
CA PHE A 76 -7.29 -10.03 5.74
C PHE A 76 -8.17 -11.25 5.42
N ALA A 77 -8.88 -11.72 6.44
CA ALA A 77 -9.87 -12.79 6.35
C ALA A 77 -11.27 -12.24 6.67
N ASP A 78 -12.31 -12.98 6.26
CA ASP A 78 -13.71 -12.67 6.57
C ASP A 78 -14.14 -11.23 6.21
N VAL A 79 -13.60 -10.71 5.11
CA VAL A 79 -13.91 -9.38 4.59
C VAL A 79 -15.35 -9.38 4.05
N SER A 80 -16.13 -8.39 4.49
CA SER A 80 -17.49 -8.14 4.03
C SER A 80 -17.76 -6.65 3.91
N ILE A 81 -18.75 -6.27 3.10
CA ILE A 81 -19.22 -4.89 2.98
C ILE A 81 -20.46 -4.75 3.85
N ALA A 82 -20.40 -3.81 4.79
CA ALA A 82 -21.56 -3.35 5.55
C ALA A 82 -21.99 -1.98 4.99
N LEU A 83 -23.30 -1.80 4.83
CA LEU A 83 -23.90 -0.50 4.58
C LEU A 83 -24.52 -0.02 5.89
N GLU A 84 -24.24 1.22 6.27
CA GLU A 84 -24.99 1.87 7.35
C GLU A 84 -26.37 2.28 6.80
N GLU A 85 -27.41 2.07 7.61
CA GLU A 85 -28.78 2.53 7.31
C GLU A 85 -28.95 4.03 7.57
#